data_AF-A0A1I1CI78-F1
#
_entry.id   AF-A0A1I1CI78-F1
#
_cell.length_a   1.000
_cell.length_b   1.000
_cell.length_c   1.000
_cell.angle_alpha   90.00
_cell.angle_beta   90.00
_cell.angle_gamma   90.00
#
_symmetry.space_group_name_H-M   'P 1'
#
loop_
_entity.id
_entity.type
_entity.pdbx_description
1 polymer ?
#
loop_
_entity_poly.entity_id
_entity_poly.type
_entity_poly.pdbx_seq_one_letter_code
_entity_poly.pdbx_strand_id
1 'polypeptide(L)' 'MAEKTLDDLFLDTLKDIYYAEKQILKALPKMARASQSEEGKAAFLNHKEQTEG' A
#
# COMPACT_ATOMS: atom_id res chain seq x y z
N MET A 1 12.44 31.07 1.22
CA MET A 1 11.88 29.71 1.25
C MET A 1 10.43 29.87 1.66
N ALA A 2 9.48 29.41 0.83
CA ALA A 2 8.08 29.47 1.23
C ALA A 2 7.90 28.58 2.47
N GLU A 3 7.26 29.11 3.51
CA GLU A 3 7.00 28.38 4.74
C GLU A 3 5.98 27.28 4.43
N LYS A 4 6.33 26.01 4.66
CA LYS A 4 5.41 24.90 4.42
C LYS A 4 4.23 25.03 5.38
N THR A 5 3.02 24.98 4.83
CA THR A 5 1.78 25.01 5.60
C THR A 5 1.39 23.61 6.08
N LEU A 6 0.43 23.52 7.01
CA LEU A 6 -0.15 22.23 7.38
C LEU A 6 -0.86 21.55 6.20
N ASP A 7 -1.42 22.33 5.28
CA ASP A 7 -2.06 21.81 4.06
C ASP A 7 -1.03 21.17 3.12
N ASP A 8 0.17 21.76 3.00
CA ASP A 8 1.28 21.17 2.24
C ASP A 8 1.73 19.85 2.87
N LEU A 9 1.83 19.79 4.21
CA LEU A 9 2.17 18.57 4.93
C LEU A 9 1.11 17.49 4.74
N PHE A 10 -0.18 17.85 4.80
CA PHE A 10 -1.28 16.94 4.54
C PHE A 10 -1.22 16.38 3.11
N LEU A 11 -1.00 17.25 2.11
CA LEU A 11 -0.88 16.83 0.72
C LEU A 11 0.34 15.92 0.49
N ASP A 12 1.49 16.25 1.07
CA ASP A 12 2.71 15.44 0.94
C ASP A 12 2.52 14.05 1.58
N THR A 13 1.92 13.98 2.77
CA THR A 13 1.62 12.69 3.43
C THR A 13 0.61 11.85 2.65
N LEU A 14 -0.41 12.47 2.03
CA LEU A 14 -1.33 11.76 1.15
C LEU A 14 -0.60 11.16 -0.06
N LYS A 15 0.35 11.90 -0.67
CA LYS A 15 1.17 11.37 -1.77
C LYS A 15 2.03 10.20 -1.33
N ASP A 16 2.61 10.27 -0.13
CA ASP A 16 3.45 9.21 0.42
C ASP A 16 2.65 7.92 0.66
N ILE A 17 1.46 8.03 1.25
CA ILE A 17 0.56 6.88 1.44
C ILE A 17 0.13 6.30 0.09
N TYR A 18 -0.28 7.14 -0.85
CA TYR A 18 -0.67 6.70 -2.19
C TYR A 18 0.48 5.99 -2.93
N TYR A 19 1.71 6.49 -2.78
CA TYR A 19 2.88 5.82 -3.32
C TYR A 19 3.10 4.46 -2.64
N ALA A 20 3.00 4.39 -1.30
CA ALA A 20 3.14 3.15 -0.55
C ALA A 20 2.11 2.10 -1.00
N GLU A 21 0.85 2.49 -1.21
CA GLU A 21 -0.20 1.58 -1.69
C GLU A 21 0.11 1.03 -3.09
N LYS A 22 0.63 1.87 -4.01
CA LYS A 22 1.09 1.38 -5.31
C LYS A 22 2.25 0.39 -5.22
N GLN A 23 3.12 0.53 -4.23
CA GLN A 23 4.21 -0.42 -4.02
C GLN A 23 3.69 -1.72 -3.40
N ILE A 24 2.83 -1.65 -2.38
CA ILE A 24 2.30 -2.85 -1.72
C ILE A 24 1.42 -3.66 -2.67
N LEU A 25 0.62 -3.00 -3.54
CA LEU A 25 -0.20 -3.68 -4.55
C LEU A 25 0.64 -4.60 -5.47
N LYS A 26 1.88 -4.22 -5.79
CA LYS A 26 2.82 -5.02 -6.58
C LYS A 26 3.51 -6.12 -5.75
N ALA A 27 3.65 -5.92 -4.45
CA ALA A 27 4.31 -6.84 -3.53
C ALA A 27 3.38 -7.97 -3.07
N LEU A 28 2.09 -7.70 -2.88
CA LEU A 28 1.10 -8.65 -2.34
C LEU A 28 1.01 -9.97 -3.11
N PRO A 29 1.01 -10.00 -4.46
CA PRO A 29 1.06 -11.26 -5.21
C PRO A 29 2.33 -12.08 -4.94
N LYS A 30 3.47 -11.42 -4.69
CA LYS A 30 4.73 -12.09 -4.37
C LYS A 30 4.70 -12.68 -2.96
N MET A 31 4.13 -11.93 -2.00
CA MET A 31 3.92 -12.40 -0.63
C MET A 31 2.96 -13.59 -0.56
N ALA A 32 1.86 -13.56 -1.33
CA ALA A 32 0.97 -14.70 -1.47
C ALA A 32 1.72 -15.95 -1.96
N ARG A 33 2.51 -15.83 -3.04
CA ARG A 33 3.30 -16.97 -3.58
C ARG A 33 4.34 -17.51 -2.60
N ALA A 34 4.89 -16.66 -1.73
CA ALA A 34 5.88 -17.06 -0.73
C ALA A 34 5.25 -17.67 0.53
N SER A 35 3.94 -17.49 0.76
CA SER A 35 3.23 -18.08 1.89
C SER A 35 3.12 -19.60 1.76
N GLN A 36 3.47 -20.31 2.82
CA GLN A 36 3.37 -21.78 2.88
C GLN A 36 1.98 -22.25 3.33
N SER A 37 1.21 -21.40 4.03
CA SER A 37 -0.17 -21.70 4.41
C SER A 37 -1.16 -21.17 3.39
N GLU A 38 -2.25 -21.92 3.19
CA GLU A 38 -3.36 -21.52 2.32
C GLU A 38 -4.10 -20.31 2.88
N GLU A 39 -4.22 -20.22 4.21
CA GLU A 39 -4.80 -19.04 4.89
C GLU A 39 -3.96 -17.79 4.64
N GLY A 40 -2.62 -17.90 4.67
CA GLY A 40 -1.73 -16.78 4.40
C GLY A 40 -1.80 -16.33 2.94
N LYS A 41 -1.91 -17.28 2.00
CA LYS A 41 -2.12 -16.97 0.57
C LYS A 41 -3.42 -16.19 0.37
N ALA A 42 -4.52 -16.70 0.93
CA ALA A 42 -5.83 -16.07 0.83
C ALA A 42 -5.84 -14.67 1.44
N ALA A 43 -5.20 -14.48 2.59
CA ALA A 43 -5.08 -13.18 3.24
C ALA A 43 -4.35 -12.14 2.36
N PHE A 44 -3.21 -12.50 1.76
CA PHE A 44 -2.50 -11.58 0.87
C PHE A 44 -3.27 -11.26 -0.43
N LEU A 45 -4.01 -12.23 -0.97
CA LEU A 45 -4.87 -12.01 -2.13
C LEU A 45 -6.06 -11.10 -1.81
N ASN A 46 -6.72 -11.32 -0.68
CA ASN A 46 -7.81 -10.45 -0.23
C ASN A 46 -7.31 -9.02 0.04
N HIS A 47 -6.15 -8.88 0.68
CA HIS A 47 -5.57 -7.57 0.93
C HIS A 47 -5.20 -6.82 -0.37
N LYS A 48 -4.81 -7.56 -1.43
CA LYS A 48 -4.59 -6.97 -2.76
C LYS A 48 -5.88 -6.36 -3.31
N GLU A 49 -7.01 -7.06 -3.21
CA GLU A 49 -8.30 -6.55 -3.68
C GLU A 49 -8.72 -5.29 -2.92
N GLN A 50 -8.50 -5.26 -1.60
CA GLN A 50 -8.74 -4.07 -0.77
C GLN A 50 -7.87 -2.87 -1.14
N THR A 51 -6.65 -3.11 -1.64
CA THR A 51 -5.71 -2.05 -2.04
C THR A 51 -5.97 -1.55 -3.47
N GLU A 52 -6.65 -2.34 -4.30
CA GLU A 52 -6.96 -1.98 -5.70
C GLU A 52 -8.27 -1.20 -5.84
N GLY A 53 -9.22 -1.39 -4.91
CA GLY A 53 -10.52 -0.72 -4.88
C GLY A 53 -10.46 0.67 -4.25
#